data_AF-A0A9E1M804-F1
#
_entry.id   AF-A0A9E1M804-F1
#
_cell.length_a   1.000
_cell.length_b   1.000
_cell.length_c   1.000
_cell.angle_alpha   90.00
_cell.angle_beta   90.00
_cell.angle_gamma   90.00
#
_symmetry.space_group_name_H-M   'P 1'
#
loop_
_entity.id
_entity.type
_entity.pdbx_description
1 polymer ?
#
loop_
_entity_poly.entity_id
_entity_poly.type
_entity_poly.pdbx_seq_one_letter_code
_entity_poly.pdbx_strand_id
1 'polypeptide(L)'
;MHQIKKFVKTETVLCIFSLLALISLFLVPPDAAYLDYIDFRTLAILFCLMAVMAGFQENGLFAVIAQSILCHVKNIRQILSVLVLLCFFCSMFITNDVALITFVPLTIIVFHMLDAKLKKWLIPTIVLQTIAANLGSMLTPLGNPQNLYLYEKSGSNIGSFLLLMLPFTFVSLLLLCAWILIICRRESTAIQVNFEKKASIQSPLSVLGFSLLFLTCLLTVLHVIPWKITLNIVLISMIGYSRKTFKKIDYSLLFTFTALFIFIGNIGRIPFFHDTVANIINGHETLTAILASQFMSNVPAAILLSGFTRQYADLIIGVNLGGLGTLIASMASLISFKFLAKEMPEKKGAYLLYFTISSLVFLVLLMSLSYLLNVM
;
A
#
# COMPACT_ATOMS: atom_id res chain seq x y z
N MET A 1 -9.21 -25.21 16.19
CA MET A 1 -9.04 -25.42 14.72
C MET A 1 -9.66 -24.32 13.85
N HIS A 2 -10.88 -23.84 14.12
CA HIS A 2 -11.55 -22.82 13.28
C HIS A 2 -10.84 -21.45 13.29
N GLN A 3 -10.38 -20.97 14.45
CA GLN A 3 -9.63 -19.71 14.56
C GLN A 3 -8.28 -19.76 13.85
N ILE A 4 -7.57 -20.89 13.92
CA ILE A 4 -6.30 -21.11 13.21
C ILE A 4 -6.53 -21.09 11.69
N LYS A 5 -7.55 -21.81 11.20
CA LYS A 5 -7.90 -21.78 9.76
C LYS A 5 -8.28 -20.37 9.28
N LYS A 6 -8.96 -19.58 10.12
CA LYS A 6 -9.30 -18.19 9.82
C LYS A 6 -8.06 -17.31 9.76
N PHE A 7 -7.13 -17.46 10.70
CA PHE A 7 -5.87 -16.73 10.72
C PHE A 7 -5.03 -17.03 9.47
N VAL A 8 -4.80 -18.31 9.16
CA VAL A 8 -4.02 -18.72 7.97
C VAL A 8 -4.62 -18.19 6.66
N LYS A 9 -5.95 -18.14 6.55
CA LYS A 9 -6.63 -17.55 5.38
C LYS A 9 -6.56 -16.03 5.33
N THR A 10 -6.38 -15.37 6.48
CA THR A 10 -6.33 -13.91 6.56
C THR A 10 -4.91 -13.41 6.33
N GLU A 11 -3.94 -14.10 6.93
CA GLU A 11 -2.51 -13.77 6.97
C GLU A 11 -1.66 -14.80 6.20
N THR A 12 -2.10 -15.15 4.99
CA THR A 12 -1.47 -16.21 4.20
C THR A 12 -0.01 -15.92 3.89
N VAL A 13 0.33 -14.67 3.58
CA VAL A 13 1.71 -14.23 3.31
C VAL A 13 2.61 -14.43 4.53
N LEU A 14 2.16 -13.97 5.71
CA LEU A 14 2.89 -14.18 6.96
C LEU A 14 3.13 -15.67 7.21
N CYS A 15 2.11 -16.51 7.05
CA CYS A 15 2.25 -17.95 7.27
C CYS A 15 3.25 -18.59 6.31
N ILE A 16 3.20 -18.25 5.01
CA ILE A 16 4.13 -18.77 4.00
C ILE A 16 5.56 -18.37 4.34
N PHE A 17 5.82 -17.08 4.56
CA PHE A 17 7.19 -16.63 4.83
C PHE A 17 7.70 -17.03 6.20
N SER A 18 6.84 -17.18 7.21
CA SER A 18 7.24 -17.78 8.49
C SER A 18 7.65 -19.24 8.32
N LEU A 19 6.90 -20.01 7.53
CA LEU A 19 7.24 -21.40 7.24
C LEU A 19 8.55 -21.50 6.44
N LEU A 20 8.72 -20.67 5.42
CA LEU A 20 9.95 -20.62 4.62
C LEU A 20 11.15 -20.20 5.47
N ALA A 21 10.99 -19.21 6.35
CA ALA A 21 12.01 -18.81 7.31
C ALA A 21 12.38 -19.99 8.21
N LEU A 22 11.41 -20.67 8.82
CA LEU A 22 11.65 -21.86 9.66
C LEU A 22 12.37 -22.98 8.91
N ILE A 23 11.95 -23.29 7.67
CA ILE A 23 12.61 -24.30 6.84
C ILE A 23 14.06 -23.89 6.56
N SER A 24 14.31 -22.61 6.27
CA SER A 24 15.66 -22.11 5.98
C SER A 24 16.62 -22.20 7.16
N LEU A 25 16.12 -22.21 8.41
CA LEU A 25 16.94 -22.40 9.61
C LEU A 25 17.64 -23.77 9.65
N PHE A 26 17.06 -24.79 9.01
CA PHE A 26 17.69 -26.11 8.92
C PHE A 26 18.85 -26.13 7.91
N LEU A 27 18.81 -25.26 6.91
CA LEU A 27 19.86 -25.14 5.89
C LEU A 27 21.00 -24.23 6.37
N VAL A 28 20.66 -23.15 7.07
CA VAL A 28 21.60 -22.18 7.63
C VAL A 28 21.27 -22.01 9.11
N PRO A 29 21.95 -22.72 10.03
CA PRO A 29 21.67 -22.61 11.46
C PRO A 29 21.86 -21.18 11.99
N PRO A 30 21.07 -20.75 13.00
CA PRO A 30 21.22 -19.42 13.61
C PRO A 30 22.63 -19.14 14.15
N ASP A 31 23.18 -17.99 13.76
CA ASP A 31 24.44 -17.45 14.26
C ASP A 31 24.31 -15.94 14.53
N ALA A 32 25.40 -15.29 14.95
CA ALA A 32 25.37 -13.86 15.30
C ALA A 32 24.96 -12.94 14.12
N ALA A 33 25.19 -13.37 12.87
CA ALA A 33 24.87 -12.59 11.67
C ALA A 33 23.36 -12.44 11.44
N TYR A 34 22.52 -13.26 12.09
CA TYR A 34 21.07 -13.14 11.98
C TYR A 34 20.52 -11.80 12.46
N LEU A 35 21.20 -11.16 13.42
CA LEU A 35 20.80 -9.83 13.89
C LEU A 35 20.96 -8.78 12.78
N ASP A 36 21.93 -8.96 11.89
CA ASP A 36 22.19 -8.06 10.76
C ASP A 36 21.20 -8.27 9.60
N TYR A 37 20.48 -9.39 9.59
CA TYR A 37 19.41 -9.61 8.59
C TYR A 37 18.24 -8.66 8.81
N ILE A 38 17.94 -8.34 10.08
CA ILE A 38 16.74 -7.60 10.45
C ILE A 38 16.99 -6.11 10.38
N ASP A 39 16.29 -5.43 9.47
CA ASP A 39 16.26 -3.97 9.45
C ASP A 39 15.32 -3.42 10.53
N PHE A 40 15.85 -3.29 11.75
CA PHE A 40 15.14 -2.75 12.90
C PHE A 40 14.66 -1.30 12.68
N ARG A 41 15.40 -0.52 11.89
CA ARG A 41 15.06 0.87 11.60
C ARG A 41 13.78 0.91 10.75
N THR A 42 13.75 0.15 9.66
CA THR A 42 12.56 0.04 8.80
C THR A 42 11.35 -0.46 9.61
N LEU A 43 11.50 -1.53 10.40
CA LEU A 43 10.41 -2.04 11.25
C LEU A 43 9.88 -1.01 12.24
N ALA A 44 10.77 -0.26 12.90
CA ALA A 44 10.38 0.77 13.86
C ALA A 44 9.62 1.91 13.19
N ILE A 45 10.07 2.38 12.02
CA ILE A 45 9.40 3.46 11.28
C ILE A 45 8.06 3.00 10.73
N LEU A 46 7.96 1.79 10.18
CA LEU A 46 6.70 1.19 9.75
C LEU A 46 5.70 1.14 10.91
N PHE A 47 6.14 0.65 12.07
CA PHE A 47 5.31 0.65 13.28
C PHE A 47 4.82 2.05 13.65
N CYS A 48 5.72 3.03 13.71
CA CYS A 48 5.38 4.40 14.08
C CYS A 48 4.38 5.03 13.12
N LEU A 49 4.60 4.89 11.81
CA LEU A 49 3.70 5.43 10.79
C LEU A 49 2.32 4.77 10.87
N MET A 50 2.25 3.45 10.95
CA MET A 50 0.96 2.74 11.08
C MET A 50 0.22 3.15 12.36
N ALA A 51 0.92 3.33 13.48
CA ALA A 51 0.33 3.78 14.74
C ALA A 51 -0.29 5.18 14.61
N VAL A 52 0.45 6.12 14.02
CA VAL A 52 -0.02 7.51 13.80
C VAL A 52 -1.19 7.54 12.81
N MET A 53 -1.13 6.74 11.74
CA MET A 53 -2.20 6.66 10.75
C MET A 53 -3.49 6.07 11.33
N ALA A 54 -3.38 5.00 12.13
CA ALA A 54 -4.51 4.45 12.86
C ALA A 54 -5.12 5.49 13.83
N GLY A 55 -4.28 6.35 14.42
CA GLY A 55 -4.71 7.47 15.26
C GLY A 55 -5.54 8.52 14.51
N PHE A 56 -5.08 8.95 13.33
CA PHE A 56 -5.86 9.85 12.47
C PHE A 56 -7.17 9.25 12.01
N GLN A 57 -7.14 7.98 11.62
CA GLN A 57 -8.34 7.26 11.17
C GLN A 57 -9.36 7.12 12.30
N GLU A 58 -8.93 6.80 13.52
CA GLU A 58 -9.79 6.70 14.69
C GLU A 58 -10.44 8.04 15.06
N ASN A 59 -9.69 9.15 14.90
CA ASN A 59 -10.22 10.49 15.11
C ASN A 59 -11.15 10.97 13.99
N GLY A 60 -11.36 10.18 12.92
CA GLY A 60 -12.30 10.49 11.85
C GLY A 60 -11.81 11.50 10.82
N LEU A 61 -10.51 11.87 10.85
CA LEU A 61 -9.95 12.93 10.00
C LEU A 61 -10.26 12.73 8.51
N PHE A 62 -9.96 11.54 7.98
CA PHE A 62 -10.16 11.24 6.57
C PHE A 62 -11.64 11.18 6.15
N ALA A 63 -12.51 10.72 7.05
CA ALA A 63 -13.95 10.70 6.82
C ALA A 63 -14.52 12.12 6.74
N VAL A 64 -14.04 13.04 7.60
CA VAL A 64 -14.42 14.45 7.58
C VAL A 64 -14.00 15.12 6.27
N ILE A 65 -12.74 14.93 5.85
CA ILE A 65 -12.23 15.48 4.58
C ILE A 65 -13.08 14.98 3.40
N ALA A 66 -13.32 13.67 3.34
CA ALA A 66 -14.06 13.09 2.23
C ALA A 66 -15.53 13.53 2.20
N GLN A 67 -16.23 13.53 3.34
CA GLN A 67 -17.61 14.02 3.39
C GLN A 67 -17.71 15.51 3.02
N SER A 68 -16.78 16.34 3.49
CA SER A 68 -16.75 17.77 3.17
C SER A 68 -16.72 18.03 1.66
N ILE A 69 -15.92 17.26 0.91
CA ILE A 69 -15.82 17.40 -0.55
C ILE A 69 -17.04 16.76 -1.23
N LEU A 70 -17.50 15.61 -0.74
CA LEU A 70 -18.64 14.89 -1.32
C LEU A 70 -19.97 15.65 -1.21
N CYS A 71 -20.16 16.52 -0.21
CA CYS A 71 -21.35 17.37 -0.12
C CYS A 71 -21.50 18.36 -1.30
N HIS A 72 -20.43 18.62 -2.05
CA HIS A 72 -20.41 19.60 -3.14
C HIS A 72 -20.53 18.94 -4.53
N VAL A 73 -20.59 17.61 -4.61
CA VAL A 73 -20.70 16.88 -5.87
C VAL A 73 -22.12 16.95 -6.43
N LYS A 74 -22.23 16.96 -7.76
CA LYS A 74 -23.48 17.16 -8.50
C LYS A 74 -23.83 15.98 -9.41
N ASN A 75 -22.90 15.06 -9.65
CA ASN A 75 -23.10 13.92 -10.55
C ASN A 75 -22.15 12.76 -10.21
N ILE A 76 -22.43 11.60 -10.81
CA ILE A 76 -21.70 10.36 -10.51
C ILE A 76 -20.21 10.47 -10.85
N ARG A 77 -19.87 11.17 -11.94
CA ARG A 77 -18.49 11.41 -12.34
C ARG A 77 -17.71 12.12 -11.24
N GLN A 78 -18.28 13.16 -10.64
CA GLN A 78 -17.64 13.87 -9.53
C GLN A 78 -17.50 12.99 -8.28
N ILE A 79 -18.48 12.13 -7.98
CA ILE A 79 -18.36 11.16 -6.89
C ILE A 79 -17.16 10.23 -7.11
N LEU A 80 -17.04 9.64 -8.31
CA LEU A 80 -15.92 8.77 -8.66
C LEU A 80 -14.59 9.52 -8.58
N SER A 81 -14.52 10.71 -9.18
CA SER A 81 -13.32 11.55 -9.14
C SER A 81 -12.90 11.86 -7.70
N VAL A 82 -13.82 12.29 -6.84
CA VAL A 82 -13.49 12.60 -5.43
C VAL A 82 -13.01 11.35 -4.70
N LEU A 83 -13.73 10.23 -4.80
CA LEU A 83 -13.40 9.01 -4.07
C LEU A 83 -12.09 8.36 -4.54
N VAL A 84 -11.81 8.39 -5.84
CA VAL A 84 -10.58 7.82 -6.43
C VAL A 84 -9.38 8.74 -6.19
N LEU A 85 -9.53 10.05 -6.44
CA LEU A 85 -8.42 11.00 -6.29
C LEU A 85 -8.07 11.25 -4.82
N LEU A 86 -9.05 11.26 -3.90
CA LEU A 86 -8.73 11.28 -2.47
C LEU A 86 -7.93 10.03 -2.08
N CYS A 87 -8.30 8.86 -2.58
CA CYS A 87 -7.54 7.64 -2.33
C CYS A 87 -6.11 7.75 -2.88
N PHE A 88 -5.95 8.25 -4.12
CA PHE A 88 -4.66 8.51 -4.76
C PHE A 88 -3.77 9.43 -3.92
N PHE A 89 -4.23 10.65 -3.62
CA PHE A 89 -3.40 11.64 -2.92
C PHE A 89 -3.18 11.28 -1.45
N CYS A 90 -4.18 10.75 -0.75
CA CYS A 90 -3.98 10.34 0.65
C CYS A 90 -3.00 9.17 0.76
N SER A 91 -3.01 8.21 -0.19
CA SER A 91 -2.08 7.07 -0.16
C SER A 91 -0.61 7.47 -0.26
N MET A 92 -0.28 8.67 -0.76
CA MET A 92 1.08 9.23 -0.72
C MET A 92 1.59 9.48 0.70
N PHE A 93 0.71 9.60 1.68
CA PHE A 93 1.08 9.97 3.06
C PHE A 93 0.73 8.89 4.08
N ILE A 94 -0.35 8.14 3.87
CA ILE A 94 -0.96 7.31 4.92
C ILE A 94 -0.83 5.80 4.71
N THR A 95 -0.09 5.42 3.69
CA THR A 95 -0.05 4.10 3.07
C THR A 95 -1.26 3.71 2.23
N ASN A 96 -1.03 2.88 1.21
CA ASN A 96 -2.07 2.31 0.35
C ASN A 96 -3.07 1.44 1.13
N ASP A 97 -2.61 0.64 2.09
CA ASP A 97 -3.48 -0.22 2.93
C ASP A 97 -4.46 0.61 3.76
N VAL A 98 -3.97 1.60 4.50
CA VAL A 98 -4.83 2.46 5.35
C VAL A 98 -5.77 3.29 4.48
N ALA A 99 -5.32 3.77 3.32
CA ALA A 99 -6.18 4.46 2.36
C ALA A 99 -7.35 3.57 1.93
N LEU A 100 -7.12 2.30 1.58
CA LEU A 100 -8.20 1.39 1.19
C LEU A 100 -9.12 1.01 2.36
N ILE A 101 -8.59 0.77 3.56
CA ILE A 101 -9.39 0.51 4.76
C ILE A 101 -10.30 1.71 5.08
N THR A 102 -9.86 2.92 4.74
CA THR A 102 -10.60 4.16 4.99
C THR A 102 -11.63 4.44 3.90
N PHE A 103 -11.22 4.49 2.63
CA PHE A 103 -12.04 5.03 1.55
C PHE A 103 -12.95 3.99 0.89
N VAL A 104 -12.62 2.70 0.92
CA VAL A 104 -13.50 1.66 0.35
C VAL A 104 -14.81 1.53 1.14
N PRO A 105 -14.80 1.43 2.49
CA PRO A 105 -16.04 1.43 3.27
C PRO A 105 -16.85 2.71 3.09
N LEU A 106 -16.19 3.88 3.05
CA LEU A 106 -16.86 5.15 2.77
C LEU A 106 -17.55 5.13 1.40
N THR A 107 -16.89 4.57 0.39
CA THR A 107 -17.45 4.42 -0.96
C THR A 107 -18.70 3.57 -0.93
N ILE A 108 -18.69 2.43 -0.23
CA ILE A 108 -19.87 1.59 -0.06
C ILE A 108 -21.02 2.38 0.58
N ILE A 109 -20.75 3.11 1.67
CA ILE A 109 -21.74 3.96 2.34
C ILE A 109 -22.34 4.99 1.36
N VAL A 110 -21.49 5.72 0.64
CA VAL A 110 -21.94 6.73 -0.34
C VAL A 110 -22.83 6.09 -1.39
N PHE A 111 -22.44 4.94 -1.96
CA PHE A 111 -23.22 4.23 -2.97
C PHE A 111 -24.54 3.64 -2.45
N HIS A 112 -24.65 3.36 -1.14
CA HIS A 112 -25.92 2.96 -0.53
C HIS A 112 -26.93 4.09 -0.42
N MET A 113 -26.46 5.34 -0.41
CA MET A 113 -27.30 6.54 -0.40
C MET A 113 -27.78 6.92 -1.81
N LEU A 114 -27.24 6.28 -2.87
CA LEU A 114 -27.59 6.55 -4.26
C LEU A 114 -28.72 5.64 -4.77
N ASP A 115 -29.41 6.11 -5.81
CA ASP A 115 -30.38 5.32 -6.57
C ASP A 115 -29.81 3.96 -7.00
N ALA A 116 -30.66 2.93 -7.00
CA ALA A 116 -30.28 1.57 -7.40
C ALA A 116 -29.59 1.49 -8.77
N LYS A 117 -30.02 2.31 -9.74
CA LYS A 117 -29.43 2.41 -11.09
C LYS A 117 -27.96 2.84 -11.09
N LEU A 118 -27.52 3.57 -10.06
CA LEU A 118 -26.16 4.09 -9.92
C LEU A 118 -25.23 3.11 -9.20
N LYS A 119 -25.77 2.14 -8.45
CA LYS A 119 -24.98 1.12 -7.75
C LYS A 119 -24.10 0.27 -8.68
N LYS A 120 -24.42 0.24 -9.98
CA LYS A 120 -23.56 -0.38 -11.01
C LYS A 120 -22.14 0.19 -11.05
N TRP A 121 -21.93 1.44 -10.59
CA TRP A 121 -20.62 2.09 -10.54
C TRP A 121 -19.80 1.76 -9.29
N LEU A 122 -20.35 1.02 -8.33
CA LEU A 122 -19.63 0.65 -7.10
C LEU A 122 -18.37 -0.17 -7.40
N ILE A 123 -18.49 -1.23 -8.21
CA ILE A 123 -17.36 -2.10 -8.59
C ILE A 123 -16.27 -1.29 -9.33
N PRO A 124 -16.58 -0.53 -10.41
CA PRO A 124 -15.59 0.34 -11.04
C PRO A 124 -14.91 1.31 -10.08
N THR A 125 -15.65 1.92 -9.16
CA THR A 125 -15.10 2.88 -8.20
C THR A 125 -14.10 2.21 -7.26
N ILE A 126 -14.46 1.07 -6.67
CA ILE A 126 -13.58 0.37 -5.73
C ILE A 126 -12.33 -0.15 -6.45
N VAL A 127 -12.45 -0.68 -7.67
CA VAL A 127 -11.28 -1.11 -8.46
C VAL A 127 -10.36 0.08 -8.74
N LEU A 128 -10.90 1.21 -9.17
CA LEU A 128 -10.09 2.41 -9.42
C LEU A 128 -9.48 2.96 -8.14
N GLN A 129 -10.14 2.84 -6.97
CA GLN A 129 -9.53 3.16 -5.69
C GLN A 129 -8.35 2.24 -5.38
N THR A 130 -8.46 0.94 -5.64
CA THR A 130 -7.35 -0.01 -5.47
C THR A 130 -6.14 0.38 -6.32
N ILE A 131 -6.38 0.64 -7.61
CA ILE A 131 -5.33 1.08 -8.54
C ILE A 131 -4.77 2.43 -8.08
N ALA A 132 -5.62 3.38 -7.69
CA ALA A 132 -5.22 4.70 -7.21
C ALA A 132 -4.39 4.64 -5.92
N ALA A 133 -4.72 3.77 -4.97
CA ALA A 133 -3.95 3.61 -3.75
C ALA A 133 -2.53 3.09 -4.05
N ASN A 134 -2.40 2.09 -4.93
CA ASN A 134 -1.09 1.57 -5.34
C ASN A 134 -0.29 2.60 -6.16
N LEU A 135 -0.93 3.34 -7.07
CA LEU A 135 -0.24 4.32 -7.93
C LEU A 135 0.02 5.67 -7.26
N GLY A 136 -0.78 6.07 -6.28
CA GLY A 136 -0.54 7.29 -5.51
C GLY A 136 0.59 7.08 -4.51
N SER A 137 0.55 5.96 -3.77
CA SER A 137 1.57 5.62 -2.78
C SER A 137 2.99 5.53 -3.35
N MET A 138 3.14 5.23 -4.63
CA MET A 138 4.46 5.03 -5.21
C MET A 138 5.32 6.30 -5.27
N LEU A 139 4.70 7.49 -5.18
CA LEU A 139 5.43 8.75 -5.24
C LEU A 139 6.41 8.92 -4.08
N THR A 140 6.06 8.46 -2.88
CA THR A 140 6.83 8.74 -1.66
C THR A 140 7.33 7.44 -1.01
N PRO A 141 8.43 7.50 -0.24
CA PRO A 141 8.87 6.36 0.58
C PRO A 141 7.81 5.91 1.59
N LEU A 142 7.05 6.87 2.12
CA LEU A 142 6.05 6.65 3.16
C LEU A 142 4.79 5.96 2.61
N GLY A 143 4.52 6.09 1.31
CA GLY A 143 3.25 5.65 0.73
C GLY A 143 3.06 4.14 0.75
N ASN A 144 4.12 3.34 0.82
CA ASN A 144 3.97 1.90 1.01
C ASN A 144 5.20 1.27 1.68
N PRO A 145 5.05 0.08 2.29
CA PRO A 145 6.12 -0.52 3.07
C PRO A 145 7.38 -0.85 2.27
N GLN A 146 7.21 -1.30 1.01
CA GLN A 146 8.34 -1.64 0.15
C GLN A 146 9.16 -0.43 -0.27
N ASN A 147 8.53 0.72 -0.50
CA ASN A 147 9.23 1.94 -0.86
C ASN A 147 10.04 2.47 0.30
N LEU A 148 9.49 2.44 1.51
CA LEU A 148 10.24 2.83 2.70
C LEU A 148 11.49 1.96 2.85
N TYR A 149 11.33 0.64 2.74
CA TYR A 149 12.45 -0.28 2.84
C TYR A 149 13.52 -0.05 1.77
N LEU A 150 13.13 0.05 0.49
CA LEU A 150 14.09 0.25 -0.60
C LEU A 150 14.74 1.63 -0.55
N TYR A 151 14.01 2.66 -0.12
CA TYR A 151 14.55 3.99 0.12
C TYR A 151 15.68 3.94 1.14
N GLU A 152 15.44 3.30 2.29
CA GLU A 152 16.45 3.12 3.34
C GLU A 152 17.65 2.31 2.86
N LYS A 153 17.41 1.24 2.09
CA LYS A 153 18.49 0.40 1.58
C LYS A 153 19.33 1.09 0.50
N SER A 154 18.71 1.94 -0.30
CA SER A 154 19.38 2.66 -1.40
C SER A 154 20.28 3.79 -0.92
N GLY A 155 20.06 4.33 0.29
CA GLY A 155 20.73 5.53 0.77
C GLY A 155 20.41 6.79 -0.06
N SER A 156 19.38 6.74 -0.91
CA SER A 156 18.96 7.87 -1.74
C SER A 156 18.40 9.00 -0.89
N ASN A 157 18.59 10.25 -1.31
CA ASN A 157 17.86 11.36 -0.72
C ASN A 157 16.39 11.36 -1.19
N ILE A 158 15.52 12.01 -0.42
CA ILE A 158 14.09 12.06 -0.72
C ILE A 158 13.79 12.68 -2.10
N GLY A 159 14.56 13.69 -2.52
CA GLY A 159 14.38 14.36 -3.80
C GLY A 159 14.62 13.43 -4.99
N SER A 160 15.68 12.62 -4.93
CA SER A 160 15.98 11.60 -5.94
C SER A 160 14.87 10.55 -6.02
N PHE A 161 14.34 10.10 -4.88
CA PHE A 161 13.22 9.16 -4.86
C PHE A 161 11.96 9.77 -5.50
N LEU A 162 11.61 11.00 -5.11
CA LEU A 162 10.46 11.72 -5.65
C LEU A 162 10.61 11.90 -7.17
N LEU A 163 11.77 12.35 -7.64
CA LEU A 163 12.04 12.56 -9.07
C LEU A 163 11.97 11.25 -9.88
N LEU A 164 12.47 10.15 -9.32
CA LEU A 164 12.39 8.82 -9.94
C LEU A 164 10.93 8.40 -10.17
N MET A 165 10.07 8.59 -9.17
CA MET A 165 8.68 8.11 -9.20
C MET A 165 7.67 9.13 -9.74
N LEU A 166 8.04 10.41 -9.84
CA LEU A 166 7.21 11.49 -10.35
C LEU A 166 6.64 11.23 -11.75
N PRO A 167 7.41 10.83 -12.78
CA PRO A 167 6.86 10.63 -14.13
C PRO A 167 5.78 9.54 -14.14
N PHE A 168 6.04 8.41 -13.46
CA PHE A 168 5.07 7.32 -13.34
C PHE A 168 3.82 7.76 -12.58
N THR A 169 3.98 8.53 -11.50
CA THR A 169 2.87 8.99 -10.66
C THR A 169 2.01 9.98 -11.42
N PHE A 170 2.63 10.91 -12.13
CA PHE A 170 1.95 11.90 -12.93
C PHE A 170 1.16 11.25 -14.08
N VAL A 171 1.78 10.34 -14.84
CA VAL A 171 1.07 9.60 -15.89
C VAL A 171 -0.06 8.76 -15.31
N SER A 172 0.15 8.12 -14.15
CA SER A 172 -0.91 7.38 -13.45
C SER A 172 -2.12 8.25 -13.09
N LEU A 173 -1.89 9.48 -12.60
CA LEU A 173 -2.95 10.44 -12.32
C LEU A 173 -3.73 10.80 -13.59
N LEU A 174 -3.04 11.05 -14.70
CA LEU A 174 -3.67 11.32 -15.99
C LEU A 174 -4.51 10.13 -16.48
N LEU A 175 -3.96 8.91 -16.38
CA LEU A 175 -4.66 7.69 -16.75
C LEU A 175 -5.91 7.46 -15.90
N LEU A 176 -5.86 7.68 -14.58
CA LEU A 176 -7.02 7.58 -13.70
C LEU A 176 -8.10 8.61 -14.09
N CYS A 177 -7.72 9.86 -14.30
CA CYS A 177 -8.64 10.90 -14.75
C CYS A 177 -9.29 10.55 -16.10
N ALA A 178 -8.48 10.14 -17.08
CA ALA A 178 -8.96 9.71 -18.39
C ALA A 178 -9.91 8.51 -18.29
N TRP A 179 -9.58 7.51 -17.47
CA TRP A 179 -10.42 6.33 -17.27
C TRP A 179 -11.79 6.72 -16.70
N ILE A 180 -11.82 7.58 -15.68
CA ILE A 180 -13.08 8.08 -15.08
C ILE A 180 -13.92 8.83 -16.14
N LEU A 181 -13.28 9.68 -16.95
CA LEU A 181 -13.97 10.42 -18.02
C LEU A 181 -14.56 9.48 -19.08
N ILE A 182 -13.85 8.41 -19.44
CA ILE A 182 -14.29 7.44 -20.45
C ILE A 182 -15.48 6.64 -19.92
N ILE A 183 -15.38 6.07 -18.70
CA ILE A 183 -16.45 5.21 -18.16
C ILE A 183 -17.72 6.00 -17.83
N CYS A 184 -17.61 7.24 -17.37
CA CYS A 184 -18.75 8.10 -17.03
C CYS A 184 -19.17 9.04 -18.17
N ARG A 185 -18.65 8.89 -19.39
CA ARG A 185 -18.86 9.85 -20.50
C ARG A 185 -20.32 10.20 -20.77
N ARG A 186 -21.23 9.22 -20.64
CA ARG A 186 -22.67 9.37 -20.94
C ARG A 186 -23.53 9.56 -19.70
N GLU A 187 -22.94 9.63 -18.51
CA GLU A 187 -23.68 9.70 -17.25
C GLU A 187 -23.70 11.13 -16.70
N SER A 188 -24.82 11.82 -16.88
CA SER A 188 -25.04 13.17 -16.35
C SER A 188 -26.15 13.21 -15.28
N THR A 189 -26.45 12.07 -14.65
CA THR A 189 -27.46 11.99 -13.59
C THR A 189 -27.11 12.97 -12.47
N ALA A 190 -28.02 13.90 -12.18
CA ALA A 190 -27.89 14.83 -11.07
C ALA A 190 -28.00 14.06 -9.75
N ILE A 191 -27.08 14.29 -8.83
CA ILE A 191 -27.00 13.60 -7.54
C ILE A 191 -26.76 14.64 -6.45
N GLN A 192 -27.41 14.42 -5.31
CA GLN A 192 -27.06 15.07 -4.05
C GLN A 192 -26.71 13.99 -3.03
N VAL A 193 -25.54 14.13 -2.41
CA VAL A 193 -25.10 13.23 -1.34
C VAL A 193 -25.38 13.94 -0.03
N ASN A 194 -26.42 13.48 0.70
CA ASN A 194 -26.78 14.06 1.98
C ASN A 194 -26.52 13.06 3.11
N PHE A 195 -25.44 13.28 3.87
CA PHE A 195 -25.09 12.43 5.00
C PHE A 195 -26.00 12.72 6.20
N GLU A 196 -26.82 11.75 6.60
CA GLU A 196 -27.66 11.85 7.81
C GLU A 196 -26.80 12.10 9.07
N LYS A 197 -25.66 11.41 9.16
CA LYS A 197 -24.66 11.61 10.22
C LYS A 197 -23.40 12.23 9.63
N LYS A 198 -23.16 13.50 9.97
CA LYS A 198 -21.91 14.19 9.65
C LYS A 198 -20.75 13.52 10.38
N ALA A 199 -19.69 13.21 9.64
CA ALA A 199 -18.41 12.86 10.23
C ALA A 199 -17.91 14.04 11.07
N SER A 200 -17.34 13.74 12.23
CA SER A 200 -16.78 14.74 13.12
C SER A 200 -15.41 14.28 13.60
N ILE A 201 -14.55 15.26 13.87
CA ILE A 201 -13.28 15.01 14.56
C ILE A 201 -13.60 14.69 16.01
N GLN A 202 -13.18 13.52 16.49
CA GLN A 202 -13.42 13.12 17.89
C GLN A 202 -12.71 14.05 18.87
N SER A 203 -11.44 14.37 18.61
CA SER A 203 -10.64 15.28 19.42
C SER A 203 -9.66 16.05 18.54
N PRO A 204 -9.86 17.38 18.34
CA PRO A 204 -8.93 18.21 17.59
C PRO A 204 -7.52 18.21 18.17
N LEU A 205 -7.40 18.15 19.51
CA LEU A 205 -6.12 18.05 20.20
C LEU A 205 -5.40 16.73 19.89
N SER A 206 -6.15 15.62 19.79
CA SER A 206 -5.57 14.32 19.39
C SER A 206 -5.09 14.34 17.94
N VAL A 207 -5.86 14.97 17.04
CA VAL A 207 -5.42 15.18 15.64
C VAL A 207 -4.13 16.01 15.60
N LEU A 208 -4.05 17.10 16.37
CA LEU A 208 -2.82 17.89 16.48
C LEU A 208 -1.64 17.04 17.00
N GLY A 209 -1.85 16.24 18.05
CA GLY A 209 -0.85 15.32 18.58
C GLY A 209 -0.35 14.33 17.54
N PHE A 210 -1.26 13.68 16.81
CA PHE A 210 -0.89 12.77 15.72
C PHE A 210 -0.19 13.49 14.56
N SER A 211 -0.54 14.74 14.25
CA SER A 211 0.19 15.57 13.27
C SER A 211 1.63 15.85 13.69
N LEU A 212 1.88 16.13 14.97
CA LEU A 212 3.24 16.29 15.49
C LEU A 212 4.03 14.98 15.46
N LEU A 213 3.40 13.86 15.82
CA LEU A 213 4.02 12.54 15.72
C LEU A 213 4.32 12.15 14.26
N PHE A 214 3.42 12.48 13.33
CA PHE A 214 3.63 12.26 11.91
C PHE A 214 4.81 13.05 11.39
N LEU A 215 4.91 14.34 11.76
CA LEU A 215 6.05 15.18 11.42
C LEU A 215 7.37 14.60 11.99
N THR A 216 7.33 14.09 13.22
CA THR A 216 8.49 13.40 13.83
C THR A 216 8.89 12.16 13.03
N CYS A 217 7.91 11.36 12.56
CA CYS A 217 8.17 10.22 11.69
C CYS A 217 8.78 10.65 10.35
N LEU A 218 8.27 11.72 9.74
CA LEU A 218 8.81 12.28 8.50
C LEU A 218 10.26 12.72 8.67
N LEU A 219 10.57 13.45 9.74
CA LEU A 219 11.95 13.84 10.07
C LEU A 219 12.87 12.64 10.30
N THR A 220 12.33 11.51 10.78
CA THR A 220 13.07 10.25 10.92
C THR A 220 13.38 9.62 9.56
N VAL A 221 12.41 9.59 8.64
CA VAL A 221 12.64 9.11 7.26
C VAL A 221 13.67 10.00 6.55
N LEU A 222 13.65 11.31 6.81
CA LEU A 222 14.66 12.25 6.32
C LEU A 222 16.01 12.16 7.04
N HIS A 223 16.20 11.18 7.92
CA HIS A 223 17.43 10.96 8.69
C HIS A 223 17.81 12.11 9.64
N VAL A 224 16.88 13.02 9.94
CA VAL A 224 17.09 14.15 10.86
C VAL A 224 16.97 13.69 12.32
N ILE A 225 16.02 12.79 12.61
CA ILE A 225 15.80 12.26 13.96
C ILE A 225 16.17 10.77 13.98
N PRO A 226 16.95 10.29 14.97
CA PRO A 226 17.20 8.87 15.15
C PRO A 226 15.93 8.06 15.41
N TRP A 227 15.75 6.95 14.70
CA TRP A 227 14.54 6.11 14.77
C TRP A 227 14.21 5.62 16.19
N LYS A 228 15.22 5.39 17.04
CA LYS A 228 15.04 5.00 18.43
C LYS A 228 14.30 6.07 19.24
N ILE A 229 14.59 7.35 18.99
CA ILE A 229 13.94 8.47 19.67
C ILE A 229 12.46 8.51 19.26
N THR A 230 12.20 8.47 17.95
CA THR A 230 10.84 8.48 17.40
C THR A 230 10.02 7.31 17.90
N LEU A 231 10.60 6.10 17.94
CA LEU A 231 9.94 4.91 18.47
C LEU A 231 9.50 5.12 19.93
N ASN A 232 10.40 5.62 20.78
CA ASN A 232 10.08 5.88 22.19
C ASN A 232 8.99 6.95 22.35
N ILE A 233 9.09 8.05 21.59
CA ILE A 233 8.08 9.11 21.61
C ILE A 233 6.71 8.55 21.22
N VAL A 234 6.63 7.82 20.10
CA VAL A 234 5.37 7.23 19.63
C VAL A 234 4.82 6.23 20.63
N LEU A 235 5.65 5.34 21.20
CA LEU A 235 5.20 4.38 22.21
C LEU A 235 4.62 5.08 23.45
N ILE A 236 5.33 6.07 24.00
CA ILE A 236 4.89 6.83 25.18
C ILE A 236 3.58 7.56 24.87
N SER A 237 3.51 8.26 23.74
CA SER A 237 2.29 8.97 23.32
C SER A 237 1.12 8.00 23.12
N MET A 238 1.33 6.85 22.49
CA MET A 238 0.26 5.87 22.25
C MET A 238 -0.26 5.24 23.55
N ILE A 239 0.62 4.97 24.52
CA ILE A 239 0.24 4.45 25.85
C ILE A 239 -0.59 5.47 26.63
N GLY A 240 -0.25 6.76 26.52
CA GLY A 240 -0.92 7.86 27.21
C GLY A 240 -2.25 8.26 26.58
N TYR A 241 -2.30 8.41 25.25
CA TYR A 241 -3.44 9.01 24.55
C TYR A 241 -4.41 8.00 23.94
N SER A 242 -3.95 6.84 23.45
CA SER A 242 -4.84 5.93 22.73
C SER A 242 -4.40 4.47 22.75
N ARG A 243 -4.56 3.84 23.93
CA ARG A 243 -4.31 2.39 24.10
C ARG A 243 -5.11 1.51 23.15
N LYS A 244 -6.29 1.97 22.72
CA LYS A 244 -7.15 1.25 21.78
C LYS A 244 -6.58 1.22 20.36
N THR A 245 -5.83 2.25 19.97
CA THR A 245 -5.23 2.34 18.64
C THR A 245 -4.14 1.29 18.43
N PHE A 246 -3.44 0.82 19.48
CA PHE A 246 -2.50 -0.31 19.35
C PHE A 246 -3.13 -1.54 18.69
N LYS A 247 -4.40 -1.85 19.00
CA LYS A 247 -5.09 -3.01 18.43
C LYS A 247 -5.38 -2.89 16.93
N LYS A 248 -5.23 -1.70 16.36
CA LYS A 248 -5.48 -1.41 14.94
C LYS A 248 -4.21 -1.44 14.09
N ILE A 249 -3.04 -1.55 14.73
CA ILE A 249 -1.76 -1.64 14.03
C ILE A 249 -1.68 -3.00 13.35
N ASP A 250 -1.20 -3.01 12.10
CA ASP A 250 -0.97 -4.25 11.37
C ASP A 250 0.35 -4.91 11.81
N TYR A 251 0.28 -5.67 12.90
CA TYR A 251 1.41 -6.46 13.36
C TYR A 251 1.76 -7.61 12.41
N SER A 252 0.80 -8.10 11.62
CA SER A 252 1.03 -9.18 10.67
C SER A 252 2.06 -8.75 9.62
N LEU A 253 1.96 -7.51 9.15
CA LEU A 253 2.94 -6.91 8.25
C LEU A 253 4.34 -6.86 8.88
N LEU A 254 4.48 -6.39 10.12
CA LEU A 254 5.77 -6.31 10.80
C LEU A 254 6.41 -7.70 10.98
N PHE A 255 5.62 -8.70 11.38
CA PHE A 255 6.11 -10.07 11.48
C PHE A 255 6.46 -10.67 10.12
N THR A 256 5.73 -10.28 9.06
CA THR A 256 6.02 -10.70 7.68
C THR A 256 7.38 -10.18 7.24
N PHE A 257 7.69 -8.90 7.51
CA PHE A 257 9.01 -8.32 7.25
C PHE A 257 10.12 -9.06 8.00
N THR A 258 9.92 -9.35 9.29
CA THR A 258 10.90 -10.11 10.08
C THR A 258 11.13 -11.51 9.51
N ALA A 259 10.06 -12.24 9.15
CA ALA A 259 10.18 -13.56 8.53
C ALA A 259 10.88 -13.50 7.17
N LEU A 260 10.57 -12.49 6.35
CA LEU A 260 11.23 -12.24 5.07
C LEU A 260 12.72 -11.96 5.24
N PHE A 261 13.10 -11.08 6.18
CA PHE A 261 14.50 -10.78 6.46
C PHE A 261 15.28 -12.04 6.84
N ILE A 262 14.72 -12.88 7.72
CA ILE A 262 15.35 -14.14 8.11
C ILE A 262 15.49 -15.07 6.89
N PHE A 263 14.40 -15.28 6.16
CA PHE A 263 14.41 -16.15 4.99
C PHE A 263 15.43 -15.70 3.95
N ILE A 264 15.46 -14.41 3.62
CA ILE A 264 16.32 -13.84 2.58
C ILE A 264 17.79 -13.83 3.03
N GLY A 265 18.06 -13.51 4.29
CA GLY A 265 19.41 -13.62 4.86
C GLY A 265 19.97 -15.04 4.76
N ASN A 266 19.11 -16.05 4.98
CA ASN A 266 19.51 -17.45 4.82
C ASN A 266 19.70 -17.85 3.36
N ILE A 267 18.76 -17.53 2.48
CA ILE A 267 18.88 -17.84 1.04
C ILE A 267 20.12 -17.17 0.43
N GLY A 268 20.44 -15.94 0.85
CA GLY A 268 21.64 -15.23 0.41
C GLY A 268 22.96 -15.90 0.82
N ARG A 269 22.95 -16.79 1.81
CA ARG A 269 24.12 -17.57 2.23
C ARG A 269 24.25 -18.91 1.51
N ILE A 270 23.28 -19.29 0.68
CA ILE A 270 23.33 -20.53 -0.11
C ILE A 270 23.82 -20.18 -1.53
N PRO A 271 25.07 -20.55 -1.90
CA PRO A 271 25.71 -20.07 -3.15
C PRO A 271 24.88 -20.35 -4.41
N PHE A 272 24.32 -21.56 -4.52
CA PHE A 272 23.49 -21.95 -5.66
C PHE A 272 22.28 -21.02 -5.87
N PHE A 273 21.56 -20.68 -4.79
CA PHE A 273 20.41 -19.78 -4.88
C PHE A 273 20.86 -18.35 -5.15
N HIS A 274 21.91 -17.90 -4.46
CA HIS A 274 22.48 -16.58 -4.66
C HIS A 274 22.84 -16.33 -6.13
N ASP A 275 23.62 -17.21 -6.73
CA ASP A 275 24.11 -17.04 -8.10
C ASP A 275 22.96 -17.14 -9.13
N THR A 276 22.00 -18.03 -8.89
CA THR A 276 20.83 -18.18 -9.77
C THR A 276 19.99 -16.90 -9.77
N VAL A 277 19.64 -16.36 -8.59
CA VAL A 277 18.81 -15.16 -8.49
C VAL A 277 19.58 -13.93 -8.98
N ALA A 278 20.86 -13.81 -8.65
CA ALA A 278 21.74 -12.74 -9.13
C ALA A 278 21.83 -12.72 -10.67
N ASN A 279 21.93 -13.90 -11.31
CA ASN A 279 21.98 -13.98 -12.77
C ASN A 279 20.64 -13.64 -13.44
N ILE A 280 19.51 -14.02 -12.82
CA ILE A 280 18.18 -13.69 -13.36
C ILE A 280 17.92 -12.17 -13.29
N ILE A 281 18.30 -11.54 -12.18
CA ILE A 281 17.97 -10.14 -11.94
C ILE A 281 18.92 -9.17 -12.67
N ASN A 282 20.19 -9.54 -12.87
CA ASN A 282 21.20 -8.66 -13.43
C ASN A 282 20.80 -8.17 -14.83
N GLY A 283 20.66 -6.84 -14.97
CA GLY A 283 20.25 -6.17 -16.21
C GLY A 283 18.75 -6.28 -16.52
N HIS A 284 17.96 -6.85 -15.62
CA HIS A 284 16.53 -7.10 -15.77
C HIS A 284 15.75 -6.76 -14.48
N GLU A 285 16.26 -5.85 -13.65
CA GLU A 285 15.71 -5.53 -12.33
C GLU A 285 14.24 -5.14 -12.39
N THR A 286 13.88 -4.19 -13.27
CA THR A 286 12.51 -3.70 -13.41
C THR A 286 11.56 -4.83 -13.81
N LEU A 287 11.90 -5.60 -14.85
CA LEU A 287 11.04 -6.67 -15.36
C LEU A 287 10.92 -7.82 -14.35
N THR A 288 12.04 -8.25 -13.77
CA THR A 288 12.08 -9.31 -12.75
C THR A 288 11.23 -8.93 -11.55
N ALA A 289 11.30 -7.68 -11.10
CA ALA A 289 10.49 -7.17 -10.00
C ALA A 289 9.00 -7.13 -10.32
N ILE A 290 8.62 -6.70 -11.54
CA ILE A 290 7.22 -6.74 -11.98
C ILE A 290 6.68 -8.17 -11.96
N LEU A 291 7.42 -9.10 -12.57
CA LEU A 291 7.03 -10.50 -12.68
C LEU A 291 6.97 -11.19 -11.31
N ALA A 292 8.00 -11.02 -10.48
CA ALA A 292 8.02 -11.58 -9.12
C ALA A 292 6.83 -11.08 -8.30
N SER A 293 6.50 -9.79 -8.41
CA SER A 293 5.35 -9.21 -7.71
C SER A 293 4.05 -9.93 -8.06
N GLN A 294 3.86 -10.38 -9.31
CA GLN A 294 2.64 -11.09 -9.72
C GLN A 294 2.38 -12.39 -8.96
N PHE A 295 3.43 -13.01 -8.40
CA PHE A 295 3.36 -14.30 -7.71
C PHE A 295 3.47 -14.18 -6.18
N MET A 296 4.28 -13.24 -5.67
CA MET A 296 4.56 -13.12 -4.23
C MET A 296 4.21 -11.75 -3.63
N SER A 297 3.61 -10.85 -4.40
CA SER A 297 3.38 -9.44 -4.08
C SER A 297 4.63 -8.55 -4.10
N ASN A 298 4.40 -7.27 -4.33
CA ASN A 298 5.40 -6.20 -4.33
C ASN A 298 6.27 -6.11 -3.06
N VAL A 299 5.70 -6.30 -1.87
CA VAL A 299 6.48 -6.25 -0.62
C VAL A 299 7.51 -7.39 -0.53
N PRO A 300 7.13 -8.69 -0.59
CA PRO A 300 8.10 -9.77 -0.61
C PRO A 300 9.07 -9.72 -1.80
N ALA A 301 8.60 -9.33 -2.99
CA ALA A 301 9.45 -9.17 -4.16
C ALA A 301 10.55 -8.12 -3.93
N ALA A 302 10.20 -6.96 -3.36
CA ALA A 302 11.16 -5.91 -3.04
C ALA A 302 12.24 -6.40 -2.09
N ILE A 303 11.85 -7.03 -0.97
CA ILE A 303 12.81 -7.47 0.03
C ILE A 303 13.70 -8.57 -0.56
N LEU A 304 13.12 -9.56 -1.25
CA LEU A 304 13.87 -10.67 -1.84
C LEU A 304 14.90 -10.17 -2.85
N LEU A 305 14.46 -9.40 -3.84
CA LEU A 305 15.32 -8.96 -4.94
C LEU A 305 16.37 -7.94 -4.50
N SER A 306 16.09 -7.13 -3.48
CA SER A 306 17.07 -6.17 -2.92
C SER A 306 18.32 -6.83 -2.32
N GLY A 307 18.24 -8.13 -1.99
CA GLY A 307 19.38 -8.92 -1.53
C GLY A 307 20.36 -9.31 -2.65
N PHE A 308 19.95 -9.22 -3.92
CA PHE A 308 20.70 -9.73 -5.07
C PHE A 308 21.02 -8.66 -6.12
N THR A 309 20.57 -7.41 -5.95
CA THR A 309 20.97 -6.28 -6.80
C THR A 309 21.27 -5.03 -5.98
N ARG A 310 22.09 -4.14 -6.55
CA ARG A 310 22.34 -2.77 -6.05
C ARG A 310 21.61 -1.72 -6.87
N GLN A 311 20.96 -2.12 -7.95
CA GLN A 311 20.26 -1.23 -8.87
C GLN A 311 18.86 -0.92 -8.31
N TYR A 312 18.85 -0.21 -7.17
CA TYR A 312 17.65 0.06 -6.40
C TYR A 312 16.63 0.92 -7.13
N ALA A 313 17.05 1.81 -8.03
CA ALA A 313 16.13 2.64 -8.81
C ALA A 313 15.19 1.79 -9.68
N ASP A 314 15.77 0.86 -10.44
CA ASP A 314 15.04 -0.04 -11.34
C ASP A 314 14.17 -1.03 -10.54
N LEU A 315 14.70 -1.50 -9.40
CA LEU A 315 13.93 -2.32 -8.47
C LEU A 315 12.72 -1.57 -7.88
N ILE A 316 12.89 -0.30 -7.45
CA ILE A 316 11.81 0.56 -6.95
C ILE A 316 10.73 0.73 -8.02
N ILE A 317 11.11 1.04 -9.25
CA ILE A 317 10.16 1.17 -10.36
C ILE A 317 9.43 -0.15 -10.57
N GLY A 318 10.17 -1.25 -10.69
CA GLY A 318 9.63 -2.57 -10.96
C GLY A 318 8.63 -3.07 -9.91
N VAL A 319 8.90 -2.90 -8.60
CA VAL A 319 7.96 -3.35 -7.56
C VAL A 319 6.75 -2.44 -7.40
N ASN A 320 6.86 -1.14 -7.73
CA ASN A 320 5.71 -0.24 -7.71
C ASN A 320 4.77 -0.53 -8.89
N LEU A 321 5.32 -0.68 -10.11
CA LEU A 321 4.53 -1.11 -11.27
C LEU A 321 4.00 -2.53 -11.06
N GLY A 322 4.82 -3.41 -10.51
CA GLY A 322 4.48 -4.78 -10.15
C GLY A 322 3.38 -4.89 -9.09
N GLY A 323 3.02 -3.79 -8.40
CA GLY A 323 1.82 -3.74 -7.55
C GLY A 323 0.50 -3.77 -8.33
N LEU A 324 0.56 -3.62 -9.66
CA LEU A 324 -0.54 -3.83 -10.59
C LEU A 324 -0.50 -5.26 -11.18
N GLY A 325 -1.54 -5.60 -11.95
CA GLY A 325 -1.69 -6.89 -12.61
C GLY A 325 -2.63 -7.82 -11.84
N THR A 326 -2.10 -8.91 -11.28
CA THR A 326 -2.91 -9.90 -10.54
C THR A 326 -3.42 -9.33 -9.22
N LEU A 327 -4.49 -9.92 -8.67
CA LEU A 327 -5.03 -9.48 -7.38
C LEU A 327 -4.02 -9.66 -6.23
N ILE A 328 -3.14 -10.66 -6.33
CA ILE A 328 -2.11 -10.92 -5.34
C ILE A 328 -0.86 -10.06 -5.56
N ALA A 329 -0.76 -9.31 -6.65
CA ALA A 329 0.42 -8.51 -6.96
C ALA A 329 0.69 -7.39 -5.95
N SER A 330 -0.37 -6.90 -5.30
CA SER A 330 -0.30 -6.03 -4.14
C SER A 330 -1.26 -6.53 -3.07
N MET A 331 -0.76 -6.73 -1.86
CA MET A 331 -1.58 -7.18 -0.72
C MET A 331 -2.73 -6.21 -0.40
N ALA A 332 -2.52 -4.92 -0.64
CA ALA A 332 -3.57 -3.91 -0.51
C ALA A 332 -4.78 -4.19 -1.41
N SER A 333 -4.59 -4.81 -2.57
CA SER A 333 -5.70 -5.17 -3.47
C SER A 333 -6.67 -6.16 -2.83
N LEU A 334 -6.17 -7.07 -1.97
CA LEU A 334 -7.01 -8.01 -1.23
C LEU A 334 -7.92 -7.30 -0.21
N ILE A 335 -7.55 -6.13 0.31
CA ILE A 335 -8.38 -5.36 1.24
C ILE A 335 -9.66 -4.93 0.55
N SER A 336 -9.52 -4.27 -0.60
CA SER A 336 -10.67 -3.81 -1.40
C SER A 336 -11.55 -4.96 -1.89
N PHE A 337 -10.94 -6.08 -2.31
CA PHE A 337 -11.67 -7.29 -2.66
C PHE A 337 -12.43 -7.88 -1.47
N LYS A 338 -11.85 -7.94 -0.27
CA LYS A 338 -12.51 -8.44 0.94
C LYS A 338 -13.75 -7.59 1.30
N PHE A 339 -13.64 -6.26 1.21
CA PHE A 339 -14.79 -5.37 1.42
C PHE A 339 -15.91 -5.62 0.41
N LEU A 340 -15.58 -5.67 -0.88
CA LEU A 340 -16.58 -5.93 -1.90
C LEU A 340 -17.16 -7.35 -1.82
N ALA A 341 -16.34 -8.36 -1.55
CA ALA A 341 -16.78 -9.74 -1.41
C ALA A 341 -17.75 -9.94 -0.22
N LYS A 342 -17.65 -9.07 0.80
CA LYS A 342 -18.58 -9.01 1.93
C LYS A 342 -19.87 -8.28 1.55
N GLU A 343 -19.76 -7.18 0.81
CA GLU A 343 -20.89 -6.33 0.40
C GLU A 343 -21.74 -6.99 -0.70
N MET A 344 -21.10 -7.57 -1.71
CA MET A 344 -21.73 -8.19 -2.88
C MET A 344 -21.12 -9.57 -3.17
N PRO A 345 -21.45 -10.61 -2.37
CA PRO A 345 -20.86 -11.95 -2.51
C PRO A 345 -21.02 -12.54 -3.92
N GLU A 346 -22.14 -12.26 -4.59
CA GLU A 346 -22.48 -12.74 -5.94
C GLU A 346 -21.69 -12.04 -7.06
N LYS A 347 -21.01 -10.92 -6.77
CA LYS A 347 -20.31 -10.09 -7.76
C LYS A 347 -18.79 -10.21 -7.71
N LYS A 348 -18.23 -11.17 -6.96
CA LYS A 348 -16.79 -11.41 -6.87
C LYS A 348 -16.15 -11.60 -8.25
N GLY A 349 -16.75 -12.40 -9.13
CA GLY A 349 -16.24 -12.64 -10.47
C GLY A 349 -16.20 -11.37 -11.34
N ALA A 350 -17.25 -10.55 -11.27
CA ALA A 350 -17.31 -9.28 -11.99
C ALA A 350 -16.23 -8.29 -11.52
N TYR A 351 -15.99 -8.23 -10.21
CA TYR A 351 -14.89 -7.43 -9.67
C TYR A 351 -13.52 -7.94 -10.11
N LEU A 352 -13.27 -9.26 -10.02
CA LEU A 352 -12.00 -9.85 -10.43
C LEU A 352 -11.71 -9.59 -11.90
N LEU A 353 -12.72 -9.71 -12.76
CA LEU A 353 -12.59 -9.42 -14.18
C LEU A 353 -12.26 -7.94 -14.42
N TYR A 354 -13.05 -7.03 -13.84
CA TYR A 354 -12.84 -5.59 -14.03
C TYR A 354 -11.50 -5.12 -13.44
N PHE A 355 -11.12 -5.64 -12.27
CA PHE A 355 -9.83 -5.42 -11.64
C PHE A 355 -8.69 -5.89 -12.56
N THR A 356 -8.73 -7.14 -13.01
CA THR A 356 -7.65 -7.72 -13.81
C THR A 356 -7.46 -6.95 -15.11
N ILE A 357 -8.55 -6.66 -15.84
CA ILE A 357 -8.47 -5.89 -17.09
C ILE A 357 -7.91 -4.49 -16.83
N SER A 358 -8.48 -3.76 -15.86
CA SER A 358 -8.04 -2.39 -15.59
C SER A 358 -6.57 -2.35 -15.13
N SER A 359 -6.20 -3.22 -14.18
CA SER A 359 -4.84 -3.31 -13.67
C SER A 359 -3.82 -3.70 -14.74
N LEU A 360 -4.16 -4.62 -15.64
CA LEU A 360 -3.27 -4.99 -16.77
C LEU A 360 -3.11 -3.83 -17.76
N VAL A 361 -4.18 -3.10 -18.08
CA VAL A 361 -4.07 -1.94 -18.98
C VAL A 361 -3.16 -0.86 -18.38
N PHE A 362 -3.34 -0.52 -17.10
CA PHE A 362 -2.46 0.42 -16.42
C PHE A 362 -1.02 -0.08 -16.37
N LEU A 363 -0.81 -1.37 -16.07
CA LEU A 363 0.52 -1.97 -16.02
C LEU A 363 1.23 -1.86 -17.38
N VAL A 364 0.57 -2.27 -18.47
CA VAL A 364 1.16 -2.20 -19.83
C VAL A 364 1.51 -0.78 -20.23
N LEU A 365 0.63 0.19 -19.93
CA LEU A 365 0.89 1.60 -20.24
C LEU A 365 2.07 2.16 -19.44
N LEU A 366 2.19 1.80 -18.16
CA LEU A 366 3.30 2.25 -17.32
C LEU A 366 4.62 1.51 -17.62
N MET A 367 4.57 0.24 -18.02
CA MET A 367 5.73 -0.47 -18.56
C MET A 367 6.21 0.17 -19.87
N SER A 368 5.29 0.57 -20.74
CA SER A 368 5.63 1.29 -21.97
C SER A 368 6.32 2.62 -21.66
N LEU A 369 5.84 3.35 -20.64
CA LEU A 369 6.51 4.55 -20.15
C LEU A 369 7.91 4.24 -19.60
N SER A 370 8.06 3.16 -18.83
CA SER A 370 9.35 2.73 -18.29
C SER A 370 10.37 2.43 -19.40
N TYR A 371 9.94 1.77 -20.47
CA TYR A 371 10.75 1.53 -21.66
C TYR A 371 11.12 2.83 -22.38
N LEU A 372 10.17 3.75 -22.57
CA LEU A 372 10.43 5.06 -23.20
C LEU A 372 11.41 5.94 -22.41
N LEU A 373 11.44 5.79 -21.09
CA LEU A 373 12.38 6.48 -20.22
C LEU A 373 13.76 5.79 -20.14
N ASN A 374 13.98 4.70 -20.90
CA ASN A 374 15.17 3.84 -20.87
C ASN A 374 15.46 3.26 -19.48
N VAL A 375 14.42 2.82 -18.77
CA VAL A 375 14.52 2.22 -17.42
C VAL A 375 14.21 0.71 -17.42
N MET A 376 14.14 0.08 -18.59
CA MET A 376 13.81 -1.34 -18.78
C MET A 376 14.72 -2.03 -19.78
#